data_AF-A0A1H7I126-F1
#
_entry.id   AF-A0A1H7I126-F1
#
_cell.length_a   1.000
_cell.length_b   1.000
_cell.length_c   1.000
_cell.angle_alpha   90.00
_cell.angle_beta   90.00
_cell.angle_gamma   90.00
#
_symmetry.space_group_name_H-M   'P 1'
#
loop_
_entity.id
_entity.type
_entity.pdbx_description
1 polymer ?
#
loop_
_entity_poly.entity_id
_entity_poly.type
_entity_poly.pdbx_seq_one_letter_code
_entity_poly.pdbx_strand_id
1 'polypeptide(L)'
;MRTLAHALLIGTALLHSVLAIAQENPEHMDSANRAVNITLSNSGGGLDDAALRSVRKLVGKAIIANTVDTFVVYSPRAGGPIPIEGGLSACAEAGFNAPAKKFNAFVSQLRLIHPRPGTFLNVELTDRCKPAYSTGPLSCGGIAGITCPGAQQYCDFGTGQCKVADAQGTCKTKPTICTREFRPVCGCDGKTYGNACTAAAAGVSIEHEGECRKPGHQACGGIAGIQCPQGKTCVDDPADDCDPKRGGADCPGICEGK
;
A
#
# COMPACT_ATOMS: atom_id res chain seq x y z
N MET A 1 75.25 -33.29 50.23
CA MET A 1 76.23 -32.90 49.19
C MET A 1 75.81 -33.54 47.88
N ARG A 2 75.65 -32.72 46.82
CA ARG A 2 75.77 -32.98 45.37
C ARG A 2 75.34 -34.38 44.87
N THR A 3 74.44 -34.51 43.90
CA THR A 3 74.68 -34.10 42.50
C THR A 3 73.39 -34.04 41.67
N LEU A 4 73.44 -33.14 40.69
CA LEU A 4 72.41 -32.78 39.72
C LEU A 4 72.11 -33.87 38.68
N ALA A 5 70.90 -33.73 38.14
CA ALA A 5 70.17 -34.61 37.24
C ALA A 5 70.80 -34.79 35.84
N HIS A 6 70.49 -35.95 35.26
CA HIS A 6 70.54 -36.24 33.83
C HIS A 6 69.13 -36.16 33.23
N ALA A 7 69.12 -36.07 31.89
CA ALA A 7 68.05 -36.43 30.95
C ALA A 7 67.19 -35.29 30.39
N LEU A 8 67.76 -34.69 29.34
CA LEU A 8 67.24 -34.66 27.97
C LEU A 8 65.72 -34.53 27.77
N LEU A 9 65.34 -33.39 27.17
CA LEU A 9 64.04 -33.09 26.59
C LEU A 9 63.65 -34.08 25.49
N ILE A 10 62.48 -34.70 25.62
CA ILE A 10 61.67 -35.16 24.49
C ILE A 10 60.26 -34.61 24.71
N GLY A 11 59.82 -33.76 23.77
CA GLY A 11 58.57 -33.03 23.85
C GLY A 11 57.34 -33.93 23.78
N THR A 12 56.35 -33.60 24.58
CA THR A 12 54.96 -34.05 24.44
C THR A 12 54.08 -32.81 24.35
N ALA A 13 53.41 -32.66 23.20
CA ALA A 13 52.45 -31.60 22.98
C ALA A 13 51.18 -31.89 23.81
N LEU A 14 50.89 -31.02 24.79
CA LEU A 14 49.62 -31.00 25.50
C LEU A 14 48.76 -29.86 24.94
N LEU A 15 47.75 -30.22 24.14
CA LEU A 15 46.62 -29.36 23.80
C LEU A 15 45.93 -28.95 25.10
N HIS A 16 45.97 -27.65 25.44
CA HIS A 16 45.11 -27.08 26.46
C HIS A 16 43.79 -26.68 25.81
N SER A 17 42.73 -27.40 26.14
CA SER A 17 41.34 -27.02 25.89
C SER A 17 40.97 -25.83 26.79
N VAL A 18 41.01 -24.63 26.22
CA VAL A 18 40.35 -23.47 26.81
C VAL A 18 38.85 -23.65 26.62
N LEU A 19 38.15 -23.98 27.70
CA LEU A 19 36.69 -23.99 27.73
C LEU A 19 36.22 -22.52 27.70
N ALA A 20 35.93 -22.02 26.50
CA ALA A 20 35.21 -20.76 26.35
C ALA A 20 33.79 -20.98 26.87
N ILE A 21 33.48 -20.47 28.06
CA ILE A 21 32.11 -20.33 28.53
C ILE A 21 31.48 -19.26 27.62
N ALA A 22 30.73 -19.71 26.62
CA ALA A 22 29.87 -18.83 25.85
C ALA A 22 28.83 -18.24 26.82
N GLN A 23 28.99 -16.97 27.17
CA GLN A 23 27.91 -16.19 27.75
C GLN A 23 26.77 -16.18 26.73
N GLU A 24 25.67 -16.83 27.09
CA GLU A 24 24.40 -16.70 26.39
C GLU A 24 23.94 -15.24 26.56
N ASN A 25 24.23 -14.37 25.59
CA ASN A 25 23.58 -13.07 25.48
C ASN A 25 22.14 -13.30 25.00
N PRO A 26 21.09 -13.08 25.80
CA PRO A 26 19.71 -13.25 25.35
C PRO A 26 19.19 -11.94 24.74
N GLU A 27 19.95 -11.36 23.80
CA GLU A 27 19.60 -10.11 23.11
C GLU A 27 19.61 -10.25 21.59
N HIS A 28 19.37 -11.45 21.07
CA HIS A 28 18.93 -11.61 19.68
C HIS A 28 17.42 -11.86 19.66
N MET A 29 16.69 -10.75 19.68
CA MET A 29 15.24 -10.69 19.56
C MET A 29 14.85 -11.19 18.16
N ASP A 30 14.43 -12.45 18.07
CA ASP A 30 13.83 -12.99 16.86
C ASP A 30 12.61 -12.14 16.50
N SER A 31 12.66 -11.48 15.36
CA SER A 31 11.63 -10.60 14.83
C SER A 31 10.36 -11.35 14.40
N ALA A 32 10.37 -12.68 14.46
CA ALA A 32 9.19 -13.50 14.22
C ALA A 32 8.19 -13.37 15.37
N ASN A 33 6.90 -13.21 15.07
CA ASN A 33 5.78 -13.28 16.03
C ASN A 33 5.62 -12.12 17.02
N ARG A 34 5.86 -10.86 16.61
CA ARG A 34 5.58 -9.67 17.44
C ARG A 34 4.10 -9.27 17.47
N ALA A 35 3.18 -10.09 16.97
CA ALA A 35 1.75 -9.85 17.02
C ALA A 35 0.95 -11.15 17.23
N VAL A 36 -0.32 -11.00 17.57
CA VAL A 36 -1.24 -12.12 17.79
C VAL A 36 -2.63 -11.80 17.22
N ASN A 37 -3.12 -12.67 16.34
CA ASN A 37 -4.50 -12.67 15.88
C ASN A 37 -5.38 -13.34 16.94
N ILE A 38 -6.51 -12.70 17.25
CA ILE A 38 -7.45 -13.11 18.28
C ILE A 38 -8.83 -13.21 17.63
N THR A 39 -9.34 -14.44 17.51
CA THR A 39 -10.65 -14.70 16.92
C THR A 39 -11.53 -15.44 17.92
N LEU A 40 -12.66 -14.84 18.28
CA LEU A 40 -13.71 -15.46 19.08
C LEU A 40 -14.95 -15.63 18.19
N SER A 41 -15.31 -16.87 17.89
CA SER A 41 -16.44 -17.25 17.04
C SER A 41 -17.39 -18.22 17.76
N ASN A 42 -18.57 -18.45 17.21
CA ASN A 42 -19.56 -19.37 17.73
C ASN A 42 -20.16 -20.25 16.61
N SER A 43 -20.81 -21.36 16.96
CA SER A 43 -21.46 -22.30 16.03
C SER A 43 -22.97 -22.46 16.26
N GLY A 44 -23.72 -21.36 16.37
CA GLY A 44 -25.19 -21.35 16.46
C GLY A 44 -25.79 -21.33 17.87
N GLY A 45 -24.98 -21.43 18.94
CA GLY A 45 -25.44 -21.44 20.35
C GLY A 45 -25.50 -20.09 21.08
N GLY A 46 -25.18 -18.98 20.40
CA GLY A 46 -24.91 -17.68 21.02
C GLY A 46 -23.48 -17.56 21.55
N LEU A 47 -22.89 -16.37 21.44
CA LEU A 47 -21.53 -16.11 21.86
C LEU A 47 -21.39 -16.14 23.40
N ASP A 48 -20.34 -16.76 23.91
CA ASP A 48 -19.96 -16.62 25.32
C ASP A 48 -19.46 -15.20 25.65
N ASP A 49 -20.38 -14.35 26.07
CA ASP A 49 -20.08 -12.97 26.48
C ASP A 49 -19.08 -12.88 27.64
N ALA A 50 -18.98 -13.91 28.50
CA ALA A 50 -18.00 -13.91 29.59
C ALA A 50 -16.58 -14.12 29.06
N ALA A 51 -16.41 -15.02 28.08
CA ALA A 51 -15.14 -15.19 27.37
C ALA A 51 -14.77 -13.92 26.61
N LEU A 52 -15.73 -13.31 25.88
CA LEU A 52 -15.51 -12.04 25.18
C LEU A 52 -15.07 -10.92 26.13
N ARG A 53 -15.74 -10.77 27.28
CA ARG A 53 -15.34 -9.80 28.32
C ARG A 53 -13.95 -10.09 28.88
N SER A 54 -13.59 -11.36 29.04
CA SER A 54 -12.27 -11.77 29.53
C SER A 54 -11.17 -11.39 28.55
N VAL A 55 -11.38 -11.66 27.25
CA VAL A 55 -10.45 -11.25 26.18
C VAL A 55 -10.29 -9.72 26.17
N ARG A 56 -11.40 -8.97 26.13
CA ARG A 56 -11.37 -7.49 26.13
C ARG A 56 -10.64 -6.92 27.35
N LYS A 57 -10.89 -7.48 28.54
CA LYS A 57 -10.23 -7.06 29.79
C LYS A 57 -8.73 -7.33 29.75
N LEU A 58 -8.32 -8.48 29.21
CA LEU A 58 -6.92 -8.86 29.11
C LEU A 58 -6.16 -7.96 28.12
N VAL A 59 -6.76 -7.70 26.95
CA VAL A 59 -6.23 -6.75 25.97
C VAL A 59 -6.10 -5.35 26.57
N GLY A 60 -7.14 -4.84 27.23
CA GLY A 60 -7.10 -3.52 27.87
C GLY A 60 -6.00 -3.39 28.93
N LYS A 61 -5.80 -4.44 29.75
CA LYS A 61 -4.68 -4.48 30.71
C LYS A 61 -3.32 -4.47 30.00
N ALA A 62 -3.18 -5.19 28.89
CA ALA A 62 -1.94 -5.24 28.12
C ALA A 62 -1.60 -3.88 27.49
N ILE A 63 -2.61 -3.15 27.01
CA ILE A 63 -2.46 -1.79 26.48
C ILE A 63 -2.02 -0.82 27.59
N ILE A 64 -2.73 -0.80 28.72
CA ILE A 64 -2.38 0.08 29.86
C ILE A 64 -0.97 -0.22 30.40
N ALA A 65 -0.53 -1.47 30.31
CA ALA A 65 0.79 -1.88 30.74
C ALA A 65 1.90 -1.62 29.70
N ASN A 66 1.63 -1.02 28.55
CA ASN A 66 2.56 -0.89 27.41
C ASN A 66 3.14 -2.24 26.95
N THR A 67 2.36 -3.32 27.09
CA THR A 67 2.70 -4.63 26.52
C THR A 67 2.26 -4.71 25.06
N VAL A 68 1.16 -4.02 24.73
CA VAL A 68 0.56 -3.94 23.40
C VAL A 68 0.39 -2.46 23.07
N ASP A 69 0.96 -2.01 21.95
CA ASP A 69 0.79 -0.62 21.49
C ASP A 69 -0.21 -0.53 20.34
N THR A 70 -0.27 -1.55 19.48
CA THR A 70 -1.20 -1.61 18.35
C THR A 70 -2.30 -2.62 18.64
N PHE A 71 -3.57 -2.21 18.55
CA PHE A 71 -4.71 -3.10 18.58
C PHE A 71 -5.67 -2.80 17.42
N VAL A 72 -5.79 -3.74 16.49
CA VAL A 72 -6.63 -3.61 15.29
C VAL A 72 -7.86 -4.49 15.46
N VAL A 73 -9.04 -3.90 15.32
CA VAL A 73 -10.32 -4.64 15.27
C VAL A 73 -10.76 -4.73 13.81
N TYR A 74 -10.90 -5.95 13.28
CA TYR A 74 -11.26 -6.17 11.88
C TYR A 74 -12.76 -6.04 11.59
N SER A 75 -13.58 -5.94 12.65
CA SER A 75 -15.04 -5.82 12.59
C SER A 75 -15.75 -7.05 12.01
N PRO A 76 -17.02 -7.26 12.36
CA PRO A 76 -18.08 -7.40 11.39
C PRO A 76 -18.60 -5.98 11.04
N ARG A 77 -18.78 -5.66 9.76
CA ARG A 77 -19.13 -4.31 9.28
C ARG A 77 -20.58 -3.94 9.59
N ALA A 78 -20.86 -2.71 10.00
CA ALA A 78 -22.20 -2.14 9.80
C ALA A 78 -22.49 -2.08 8.28
N GLY A 79 -23.52 -2.78 7.80
CA GLY A 79 -23.97 -2.75 6.40
C GLY A 79 -23.35 -3.79 5.45
N GLY A 80 -22.55 -4.74 5.92
CA GLY A 80 -22.15 -5.92 5.12
C GLY A 80 -23.08 -7.12 5.34
N PRO A 81 -23.11 -8.14 4.46
CA PRO A 81 -23.76 -9.41 4.76
C PRO A 81 -22.93 -10.14 5.82
N ILE A 82 -23.18 -9.84 7.09
CA ILE A 82 -22.59 -10.59 8.20
C ILE A 82 -23.53 -11.76 8.51
N PRO A 83 -23.04 -13.00 8.64
CA PRO A 83 -23.74 -13.99 9.44
C PRO A 83 -23.89 -13.43 10.86
N ILE A 84 -25.12 -13.35 11.35
CA ILE A 84 -25.57 -12.86 12.67
C ILE A 84 -24.99 -13.60 13.89
N GLU A 85 -23.88 -14.32 13.73
CA GLU A 85 -23.15 -14.96 14.82
C GLU A 85 -22.02 -14.03 15.31
N GLY A 86 -22.41 -13.01 16.07
CA GLY A 86 -21.49 -12.01 16.64
C GLY A 86 -20.29 -12.63 17.37
N GLY A 87 -19.13 -11.97 17.26
CA GLY A 87 -17.84 -12.44 17.78
C GLY A 87 -16.78 -11.33 17.83
N LEU A 88 -15.53 -11.70 18.09
CA LEU A 88 -14.36 -10.82 18.02
C LEU A 88 -13.42 -11.30 16.92
N SER A 89 -12.98 -10.40 16.04
CA SER A 89 -11.84 -10.63 15.15
C SER A 89 -10.93 -9.43 15.27
N ALA A 90 -9.74 -9.65 15.82
CA ALA A 90 -8.79 -8.59 16.13
C ALA A 90 -7.36 -9.08 16.05
N CYS A 91 -6.42 -8.14 16.12
CA CYS A 91 -5.01 -8.42 16.27
C CYS A 91 -4.37 -7.44 17.25
N ALA A 92 -3.42 -7.92 18.06
CA ALA A 92 -2.63 -7.12 18.99
C ALA A 92 -1.14 -7.25 18.67
N GLU A 93 -0.43 -6.13 18.51
CA GLU A 93 1.04 -6.11 18.33
C GLU A 93 1.73 -5.72 19.64
N ALA A 94 2.87 -6.38 19.91
CA ALA A 94 3.75 -6.05 21.01
C ALA A 94 4.18 -4.59 20.94
N GLY A 95 4.18 -3.92 22.09
CA GLY A 95 4.64 -2.54 22.17
C GLY A 95 6.09 -2.39 21.73
N PHE A 96 6.46 -1.21 21.25
CA PHE A 96 7.77 -0.94 20.65
C PHE A 96 8.92 -1.37 21.58
N ASN A 97 8.80 -1.01 22.86
CA ASN A 97 9.75 -1.32 23.94
C ASN A 97 9.33 -2.50 24.84
N ALA A 98 8.28 -3.24 24.47
CA ALA A 98 7.79 -4.34 25.31
C ALA A 98 8.76 -5.55 25.22
N PRO A 99 9.25 -6.09 26.36
CA PRO A 99 10.07 -7.30 26.33
C PRO A 99 9.28 -8.49 25.77
N ALA A 100 9.91 -9.34 24.94
CA ALA A 100 9.28 -10.52 24.35
C ALA A 100 8.63 -11.43 25.40
N LYS A 101 9.28 -11.62 26.56
CA LYS A 101 8.74 -12.39 27.69
C LYS A 101 7.40 -11.83 28.18
N LYS A 102 7.23 -10.51 28.19
CA LYS A 102 6.00 -9.83 28.65
C LYS A 102 4.87 -10.02 27.63
N PHE A 103 5.17 -9.90 26.33
CA PHE A 103 4.21 -10.16 25.26
C PHE A 103 3.79 -11.64 25.22
N ASN A 104 4.75 -12.57 25.33
CA ASN A 104 4.47 -14.00 25.38
C ASN A 104 3.64 -14.42 26.59
N ALA A 105 3.82 -13.75 27.74
CA ALA A 105 2.96 -13.94 28.91
C ALA A 105 1.51 -13.48 28.63
N PHE A 106 1.33 -12.36 27.94
CA PHE A 106 0.01 -11.90 27.49
C PHE A 106 -0.66 -12.90 26.52
N VAL A 107 0.07 -13.40 25.52
CA VAL A 107 -0.43 -14.43 24.58
C VAL A 107 -0.81 -15.72 25.32
N SER A 108 0.00 -16.12 26.30
CA SER A 108 -0.30 -17.28 27.15
C SER A 108 -1.57 -17.07 27.96
N GLN A 109 -1.77 -15.87 28.53
CA GLN A 109 -2.99 -15.52 29.26
C GLN A 109 -4.23 -15.55 28.37
N LEU A 110 -4.13 -15.17 27.09
CA LEU A 110 -5.24 -15.29 26.13
C LEU A 110 -5.62 -16.76 25.91
N ARG A 111 -4.63 -17.64 25.72
CA ARG A 111 -4.85 -19.09 25.49
C ARG A 111 -5.44 -19.83 26.69
N LEU A 112 -5.33 -19.26 27.89
CA LEU A 112 -5.93 -19.82 29.11
C LEU A 112 -7.43 -19.51 29.25
N ILE A 113 -7.98 -18.64 28.40
CA ILE A 113 -9.42 -18.36 28.40
C ILE A 113 -10.12 -19.56 27.74
N HIS A 114 -10.99 -20.23 28.50
CA HIS A 114 -11.77 -21.38 28.03
C HIS A 114 -13.23 -20.94 27.85
N PRO A 115 -13.70 -20.71 26.60
CA PRO A 115 -15.10 -20.37 26.35
C PRO A 115 -16.03 -21.56 26.63
N ARG A 116 -17.32 -21.27 26.83
CA ARG A 116 -18.38 -22.29 26.90
C ARG A 116 -18.44 -23.11 25.61
N PRO A 117 -18.90 -24.39 25.68
CA PRO A 117 -19.15 -25.21 24.49
C PRO A 117 -19.98 -24.46 23.45
N GLY A 118 -19.55 -24.51 22.19
CA GLY A 118 -20.15 -23.77 21.08
C GLY A 118 -19.46 -22.44 20.75
N THR A 119 -18.67 -21.87 21.68
CA THR A 119 -17.78 -20.72 21.40
C THR A 119 -16.33 -21.18 21.28
N PHE A 120 -15.61 -20.65 20.29
CA PHE A 120 -14.23 -21.01 19.98
C PHE A 120 -13.34 -19.77 20.04
N LEU A 121 -12.25 -19.84 20.80
CA LEU A 121 -11.20 -18.81 20.85
C LEU A 121 -9.95 -19.34 20.15
N ASN A 122 -9.58 -18.71 19.02
CA ASN A 122 -8.32 -18.95 18.34
C ASN A 122 -7.31 -17.82 18.62
N VAL A 123 -6.08 -18.19 18.97
CA VAL A 123 -4.98 -17.28 19.33
C VAL A 123 -3.72 -17.67 18.57
N GLU A 124 -3.50 -16.99 17.44
CA GLU A 124 -2.47 -17.34 16.46
C GLU A 124 -1.40 -16.25 16.40
N LEU A 125 -0.14 -16.62 16.59
CA LEU A 125 0.97 -15.67 16.47
C LEU A 125 1.17 -15.25 15.01
N THR A 126 1.59 -14.01 14.81
CA THR A 126 1.90 -13.46 13.49
C THR A 126 2.96 -12.37 13.64
N ASP A 127 3.66 -12.04 12.56
CA ASP A 127 4.76 -11.06 12.63
C ASP A 127 4.27 -9.65 12.95
N ARG A 128 3.09 -9.30 12.43
CA ARG A 128 2.45 -7.98 12.54
C ARG A 128 0.96 -8.07 12.30
N CYS A 129 0.21 -7.17 12.90
CA CYS A 129 -1.18 -6.95 12.56
C CYS A 129 -1.28 -6.42 11.14
N LYS A 130 -2.15 -7.06 10.36
CA LYS A 130 -2.52 -6.56 9.05
C LYS A 130 -3.38 -5.31 9.29
N PRO A 131 -3.15 -4.20 8.58
CA PRO A 131 -4.07 -3.07 8.65
C PRO A 131 -5.45 -3.54 8.18
N ALA A 132 -6.51 -3.22 8.93
CA ALA A 132 -7.88 -3.62 8.58
C ALA A 132 -8.27 -3.15 7.18
N TYR A 133 -7.72 -2.02 6.74
CA TYR A 133 -7.60 -1.61 5.34
C TYR A 133 -6.36 -0.71 5.27
N SER A 134 -5.49 -0.89 4.28
CA SER A 134 -4.56 0.18 3.89
C SER A 134 -5.40 1.32 3.28
N THR A 135 -5.96 2.18 4.13
CA THR A 135 -6.65 3.42 3.75
C THR A 135 -5.85 4.64 4.20
N GLY A 136 -4.53 4.56 4.18
CA GLY A 136 -3.79 5.69 3.64
C GLY A 136 -3.99 5.66 2.12
N PRO A 137 -4.08 6.81 1.43
CA PRO A 137 -4.00 6.83 -0.03
C PRO A 137 -2.74 6.05 -0.43
N LEU A 138 -2.92 4.82 -0.92
CA LEU A 138 -1.79 3.96 -1.21
C LEU A 138 -1.07 4.61 -2.39
N SER A 139 0.16 5.07 -2.17
CA SER A 139 0.91 5.76 -3.21
C SER A 139 1.24 4.80 -4.36
N CYS A 140 1.15 5.32 -5.57
CA CYS A 140 1.46 4.60 -6.80
C CYS A 140 2.25 5.51 -7.75
N GLY A 141 2.89 4.93 -8.76
CA GLY A 141 3.80 5.62 -9.65
C GLY A 141 5.18 5.90 -9.03
N GLY A 142 5.70 7.10 -9.30
CA GLY A 142 7.06 7.53 -8.97
C GLY A 142 8.15 6.76 -9.73
N ILE A 143 9.41 7.03 -9.38
CA ILE A 143 10.61 6.37 -9.96
C ILE A 143 10.54 4.83 -9.91
N ALA A 144 9.83 4.28 -8.93
CA ALA A 144 9.74 2.85 -8.68
C ALA A 144 8.61 2.19 -9.48
N GLY A 145 7.76 2.97 -10.18
CA GLY A 145 6.65 2.46 -10.97
C GLY A 145 5.65 1.64 -10.15
N ILE A 146 5.41 2.03 -8.90
CA ILE A 146 4.58 1.25 -7.97
C ILE A 146 3.15 1.16 -8.51
N THR A 147 2.65 -0.05 -8.71
CA THR A 147 1.27 -0.28 -9.14
C THR A 147 0.32 -0.44 -7.95
N CYS A 148 -0.96 -0.19 -8.18
CA CYS A 148 -1.97 -0.41 -7.17
C CYS A 148 -2.23 -1.91 -6.95
N PRO A 149 -2.30 -2.39 -5.71
CA PRO A 149 -2.40 -3.82 -5.38
C PRO A 149 -3.80 -4.39 -5.67
N GLY A 150 -4.84 -3.56 -5.72
CA GLY A 150 -6.19 -3.98 -6.05
C GLY A 150 -6.40 -4.04 -7.57
N ALA A 151 -6.90 -5.17 -8.08
CA ALA A 151 -7.26 -5.32 -9.49
C ALA A 151 -8.33 -4.30 -9.96
N GLN A 152 -9.13 -3.78 -9.02
CA GLN A 152 -10.15 -2.74 -9.25
C GLN A 152 -9.68 -1.35 -8.83
N GLN A 153 -8.36 -1.11 -8.79
CA GLN A 153 -7.79 0.20 -8.49
C GLN A 153 -7.02 0.75 -9.70
N TYR A 154 -6.87 2.06 -9.73
CA TYR A 154 -6.03 2.77 -10.68
C TYR A 154 -5.20 3.82 -9.96
N CYS A 155 -4.10 4.21 -10.58
CA CYS A 155 -3.28 5.28 -10.05
C CYS A 155 -3.82 6.63 -10.50
N ASP A 156 -4.28 7.44 -9.55
CA ASP A 156 -4.68 8.81 -9.83
C ASP A 156 -3.52 9.77 -9.51
N PHE A 157 -2.88 10.29 -10.56
CA PHE A 157 -1.78 11.25 -10.47
C PHE A 157 -2.25 12.67 -10.16
N GLY A 158 -3.56 12.94 -10.26
CA GLY A 158 -4.09 14.30 -10.29
C GLY A 158 -3.99 14.92 -11.68
N THR A 159 -4.88 15.89 -11.95
CA THR A 159 -4.99 16.52 -13.26
C THR A 159 -3.67 17.15 -13.70
N GLY A 160 -3.21 16.82 -14.91
CA GLY A 160 -2.05 17.42 -15.57
C GLY A 160 -0.69 16.86 -15.14
N GLN A 161 -0.70 15.77 -14.36
CA GLN A 161 0.53 15.17 -13.85
C GLN A 161 1.01 13.98 -14.69
N CYS A 162 0.35 13.64 -15.80
CA CYS A 162 0.67 12.44 -16.59
C CYS A 162 2.02 12.53 -17.30
N LYS A 163 2.53 13.74 -17.56
CA LYS A 163 3.78 14.00 -18.31
C LYS A 163 5.00 14.24 -17.40
N VAL A 164 4.87 14.00 -16.10
CA VAL A 164 5.97 14.09 -15.14
C VAL A 164 6.59 12.71 -14.97
N ALA A 165 7.90 12.57 -15.24
CA ALA A 165 8.60 11.28 -15.25
C ALA A 165 8.41 10.47 -13.95
N ASP A 166 8.35 11.18 -12.81
CA ASP A 166 8.23 10.59 -11.48
C ASP A 166 6.91 10.95 -10.80
N ALA A 167 5.85 11.14 -11.60
CA ALA A 167 4.52 11.45 -11.09
C ALA A 167 4.11 10.41 -10.02
N GLN A 168 3.83 10.92 -8.82
CA GLN A 168 3.27 10.11 -7.75
C GLN A 168 1.77 10.35 -7.70
N GLY A 169 1.04 9.25 -7.54
CA GLY A 169 -0.40 9.27 -7.45
C GLY A 169 -0.91 8.55 -6.22
N THR A 170 -2.23 8.53 -6.11
CA THR A 170 -2.96 7.78 -5.09
C THR A 170 -3.77 6.68 -5.75
N CYS A 171 -3.71 5.48 -5.21
CA CYS A 171 -4.59 4.40 -5.62
C CYS A 171 -6.04 4.73 -5.26
N LYS A 172 -6.87 4.86 -6.29
CA LYS A 172 -8.32 5.02 -6.18
C LYS A 172 -9.04 3.81 -6.76
N THR A 173 -10.20 3.49 -6.20
CA THR A 173 -11.05 2.41 -6.72
C THR A 173 -11.70 2.86 -8.04
N LYS A 174 -11.70 1.98 -9.04
CA LYS A 174 -12.41 2.20 -10.31
C LYS A 174 -13.93 2.16 -10.05
N PRO A 175 -14.68 3.20 -10.43
CA PRO A 175 -16.13 3.15 -10.34
C PRO A 175 -16.70 2.14 -11.33
N THR A 176 -17.75 1.41 -10.93
CA THR A 176 -18.46 0.44 -11.79
C THR A 176 -19.67 1.06 -12.49
N ILE A 177 -20.16 2.20 -11.97
CA ILE A 177 -21.33 2.91 -12.47
C ILE A 177 -20.94 4.38 -12.67
N CYS A 178 -21.20 4.91 -13.86
CA CYS A 178 -20.99 6.31 -14.20
C CYS A 178 -22.26 6.92 -14.77
N THR A 179 -22.45 8.20 -14.50
CA THR A 179 -23.50 9.00 -15.15
C THR A 179 -23.17 9.19 -16.63
N ARG A 180 -24.21 9.45 -17.43
CA ARG A 180 -24.10 9.69 -18.90
C ARG A 180 -23.95 11.17 -19.25
N GLU A 181 -23.66 12.02 -18.28
CA GLU A 181 -23.38 13.43 -18.53
C GLU A 181 -22.11 13.59 -19.39
N PHE A 182 -22.18 14.48 -20.36
CA PHE A 182 -21.05 14.79 -21.21
C PHE A 182 -20.31 16.01 -20.66
N ARG A 183 -19.20 15.75 -19.97
CA ARG A 183 -18.24 16.73 -19.43
C ARG A 183 -16.84 16.21 -19.75
N PRO A 184 -16.41 16.33 -21.01
CA PRO A 184 -15.29 15.54 -21.51
C PRO A 184 -13.98 15.85 -20.80
N VAL A 185 -13.11 14.85 -20.74
CA VAL A 185 -11.75 14.95 -20.21
C VAL A 185 -10.76 14.22 -21.11
N CYS A 186 -9.52 14.68 -21.14
CA CYS A 186 -8.43 14.00 -21.82
C CYS A 186 -7.67 13.15 -20.82
N GLY A 187 -7.61 11.84 -21.06
CA GLY A 187 -6.87 10.90 -20.22
C GLY A 187 -5.35 10.98 -20.46
N CYS A 188 -4.57 10.49 -19.49
CA CYS A 188 -3.13 10.30 -19.65
C CYS A 188 -2.76 9.40 -20.85
N ASP A 189 -3.69 8.57 -21.31
CA ASP A 189 -3.51 7.69 -22.48
C ASP A 189 -3.83 8.39 -23.81
N GLY A 190 -4.09 9.70 -23.80
CA GLY A 190 -4.38 10.51 -24.98
C GLY A 190 -5.78 10.29 -25.56
N LYS A 191 -6.69 9.62 -24.84
CA LYS A 191 -8.08 9.42 -25.26
C LYS A 191 -9.04 10.37 -24.56
N THR A 192 -10.03 10.84 -25.33
CA THR A 192 -11.16 11.58 -24.78
C THR A 192 -12.13 10.63 -24.10
N TYR A 193 -12.49 10.95 -22.87
CA TYR A 193 -13.55 10.27 -22.11
C TYR A 193 -14.74 11.20 -21.96
N GLY A 194 -15.96 10.66 -22.00
CA GLY A 194 -17.20 11.45 -21.93
C GLY A 194 -17.35 12.21 -20.60
N ASN A 195 -16.76 11.68 -19.53
CA ASN A 195 -16.58 12.38 -18.25
C ASN A 195 -15.47 11.73 -17.39
N ALA A 196 -15.08 12.42 -16.31
CA ALA A 196 -14.08 11.96 -15.35
C ALA A 196 -14.37 10.57 -14.75
N CYS A 197 -15.64 10.23 -14.53
CA CYS A 197 -16.00 8.90 -14.03
C CYS A 197 -15.66 7.81 -15.05
N THR A 198 -15.98 8.03 -16.33
CA THR A 198 -15.66 7.06 -17.40
C THR A 198 -14.15 6.88 -17.61
N ALA A 199 -13.34 7.93 -17.40
CA ALA A 199 -11.88 7.82 -17.38
C ALA A 199 -11.40 6.96 -16.20
N ALA A 200 -11.88 7.24 -14.99
CA ALA A 200 -11.56 6.47 -13.79
C ALA A 200 -12.02 5.00 -13.89
N ALA A 201 -13.17 4.72 -14.50
CA ALA A 201 -13.67 3.36 -14.73
C ALA A 201 -12.74 2.57 -15.67
N ALA A 202 -12.17 3.24 -16.68
CA ALA A 202 -11.13 2.68 -17.54
C ALA A 202 -9.76 2.56 -16.82
N GLY A 203 -9.64 3.16 -15.63
CA GLY A 203 -8.40 3.19 -14.84
C GLY A 203 -7.37 4.20 -15.35
N VAL A 204 -7.84 5.28 -15.96
CA VAL A 204 -6.99 6.32 -16.55
C VAL A 204 -7.11 7.61 -15.73
N SER A 205 -5.97 8.16 -15.29
CA SER A 205 -5.92 9.48 -14.66
C SER A 205 -6.04 10.58 -15.73
N ILE A 206 -6.39 11.79 -15.31
CA ILE A 206 -6.77 12.88 -16.21
C ILE A 206 -5.55 13.75 -16.48
N GLU A 207 -5.28 14.06 -17.75
CA GLU A 207 -4.28 15.04 -18.14
C GLU A 207 -4.87 16.45 -18.10
N HIS A 208 -6.02 16.66 -18.71
CA HIS A 208 -6.69 17.96 -18.67
C HIS A 208 -8.20 17.84 -18.87
N GLU A 209 -8.93 18.89 -18.50
CA GLU A 209 -10.35 19.02 -18.80
C GLU A 209 -10.57 19.30 -20.30
N GLY A 210 -11.73 18.91 -20.81
CA GLY A 210 -12.05 18.98 -22.24
C GLY A 210 -11.57 17.75 -23.01
N GLU A 211 -11.97 17.66 -24.27
CA GLU A 211 -11.53 16.57 -25.15
C GLU A 211 -10.02 16.64 -25.41
N CYS A 212 -9.38 15.51 -25.65
CA CYS A 212 -8.00 15.49 -26.11
C CYS A 212 -7.88 16.28 -27.41
N ARG A 213 -6.86 17.14 -27.48
CA ARG A 213 -6.45 17.73 -28.75
C ARG A 213 -6.05 16.58 -29.66
N LYS A 214 -6.67 16.49 -30.84
CA LYS A 214 -6.12 15.67 -31.92
C LYS A 214 -4.66 16.11 -32.11
N PRO A 215 -3.70 15.20 -32.35
CA PRO A 215 -2.33 15.60 -32.66
C PRO A 215 -2.42 16.67 -33.76
N GLY A 216 -2.11 17.90 -33.35
CA GLY A 216 -2.40 19.08 -34.15
C GLY A 216 -1.68 18.92 -35.47
N HIS A 217 -2.38 19.21 -36.55
CA HIS A 217 -1.76 19.42 -37.84
C HIS A 217 -0.56 20.34 -37.63
N GLN A 218 0.59 20.01 -38.24
CA GLN A 218 1.81 20.78 -38.10
C GLN A 218 1.51 22.26 -38.37
N ALA A 219 1.79 23.14 -37.41
CA ALA A 219 1.56 24.56 -37.59
C ALA A 219 2.46 25.13 -38.69
N CYS A 220 1.93 26.09 -39.44
CA CYS A 220 2.60 26.81 -40.52
C CYS A 220 2.15 28.28 -40.54
N GLY A 221 2.78 29.11 -41.37
CA GLY A 221 2.43 30.53 -41.49
C GLY A 221 2.85 31.37 -40.28
N GLY A 222 1.99 32.32 -39.89
CA GLY A 222 2.23 33.30 -38.84
C GLY A 222 3.33 34.31 -39.17
N ILE A 223 3.67 35.18 -38.21
CA ILE A 223 4.76 36.17 -38.34
C ILE A 223 6.12 35.57 -38.73
N ALA A 224 6.32 34.28 -38.42
CA ALA A 224 7.55 33.56 -38.68
C ALA A 224 7.58 32.86 -40.05
N GLY A 225 6.47 32.88 -40.81
CA GLY A 225 6.38 32.29 -42.14
C GLY A 225 6.70 30.78 -42.17
N ILE A 226 6.32 30.05 -41.12
CA ILE A 226 6.71 28.64 -40.93
C ILE A 226 6.20 27.82 -42.13
N GLN A 227 7.12 27.14 -42.82
CA GLN A 227 6.78 26.35 -43.99
C GLN A 227 6.34 24.93 -43.62
N CYS A 228 5.41 24.38 -44.39
CA CYS A 228 5.05 22.99 -44.27
C CYS A 228 6.13 22.05 -44.81
N PRO A 229 6.27 20.83 -44.26
CA PRO A 229 7.15 19.81 -44.83
C PRO A 229 6.67 19.40 -46.23
N GLN A 230 7.56 18.77 -47.00
CA GLN A 230 7.34 18.45 -48.41
C GLN A 230 6.00 17.72 -48.66
N GLY A 231 5.27 18.18 -49.67
CA GLY A 231 3.97 17.60 -50.07
C GLY A 231 2.76 18.14 -49.30
N LYS A 232 2.93 19.12 -48.41
CA LYS A 232 1.84 19.75 -47.67
C LYS A 232 1.68 21.23 -48.04
N THR A 233 0.47 21.75 -47.85
CA THR A 233 0.10 23.15 -48.05
C THR A 233 -0.35 23.74 -46.72
N CYS A 234 0.01 25.00 -46.46
CA CYS A 234 -0.48 25.73 -45.31
C CYS A 234 -1.91 26.20 -45.57
N VAL A 235 -2.86 25.74 -44.78
CA VAL A 235 -4.28 26.13 -44.85
C VAL A 235 -4.71 26.76 -43.52
N ASP A 236 -5.83 27.47 -43.56
CA ASP A 236 -6.42 28.11 -42.38
C ASP A 236 -6.78 27.09 -41.29
N ASP A 237 -6.57 27.41 -40.00
CA ASP A 237 -6.96 26.53 -38.89
C ASP A 237 -8.43 26.81 -38.51
N PRO A 238 -9.39 25.93 -38.82
CA PRO A 238 -10.79 26.17 -38.50
C PRO A 238 -11.09 26.13 -36.99
N ALA A 239 -10.11 25.79 -36.15
CA ALA A 239 -10.22 25.78 -34.70
C ALA A 239 -9.88 27.14 -34.05
N ASP A 240 -9.39 28.12 -34.81
CA ASP A 240 -9.16 29.48 -34.32
C ASP A 240 -10.00 30.54 -35.05
N ASP A 241 -9.95 31.78 -34.55
CA ASP A 241 -10.66 32.95 -35.06
C ASP A 241 -9.77 33.84 -35.96
N CYS A 242 -8.57 33.36 -36.32
CA CYS A 242 -7.58 34.09 -37.09
C CYS A 242 -7.76 33.88 -38.60
N ASP A 243 -8.69 34.60 -39.22
CA ASP A 243 -8.95 34.51 -40.67
C ASP A 243 -7.79 35.11 -41.50
N PRO A 244 -7.02 34.32 -42.26
CA PRO A 244 -5.88 34.79 -43.06
C PRO A 244 -6.31 35.70 -44.24
N LYS A 245 -7.59 35.71 -44.61
CA LYS A 245 -8.15 36.58 -45.64
C LYS A 245 -8.55 37.96 -45.11
N ARG A 246 -8.62 38.13 -43.78
CA ARG A 246 -9.06 39.38 -43.13
C ARG A 246 -8.04 39.93 -42.13
N GLY A 247 -7.16 39.09 -41.57
CA GLY A 247 -6.25 39.41 -40.46
C GLY A 247 -4.84 39.88 -40.84
N GLY A 248 -4.33 39.55 -42.03
CA GLY A 248 -2.96 39.92 -42.46
C GLY A 248 -1.95 38.77 -42.40
N ALA A 249 -0.68 39.09 -42.66
CA ALA A 249 0.42 38.13 -42.88
C ALA A 249 0.92 37.38 -41.62
N ASP A 250 0.24 37.56 -40.51
CA ASP A 250 0.60 37.12 -39.16
C ASP A 250 -0.29 36.01 -38.60
N CYS A 251 -1.33 35.58 -39.32
CA CYS A 251 -2.15 34.44 -38.89
C CYS A 251 -1.43 33.10 -39.09
N PRO A 252 -1.34 32.26 -38.04
CA PRO A 252 -0.89 30.88 -38.17
C PRO A 252 -1.94 30.03 -38.92
N GLY A 253 -1.49 28.90 -39.46
CA GLY A 253 -2.35 27.91 -40.10
C GLY A 253 -1.85 26.50 -39.84
N ILE A 254 -2.47 25.53 -40.52
CA ILE A 254 -2.18 24.10 -40.39
C ILE A 254 -1.70 23.47 -41.69
N CYS A 255 -0.74 22.55 -41.61
CA CYS A 255 -0.26 21.81 -42.77
C CYS A 255 -1.17 20.63 -43.12
N GLU A 256 -1.85 20.73 -44.26
CA GLU A 256 -2.61 19.64 -44.86
C GLU A 256 -1.92 19.05 -46.08
N GLY A 257 -2.19 17.78 -46.38
CA GLY A 257 -1.70 17.13 -47.60
C GLY A 257 -2.29 17.81 -48.85
N LYS A 258 -1.47 17.94 -49.89
CA LYS A 258 -1.95 18.35 -51.22
C LYS A 258 -2.93 17.36 -51.82
#